data_AF-A0A925IL92-F1
#
_entry.id   AF-A0A925IL92-F1
#
_cell.length_a   1.000
_cell.length_b   1.000
_cell.length_c   1.000
_cell.angle_alpha   90.00
_cell.angle_beta   90.00
_cell.angle_gamma   90.00
#
_symmetry.space_group_name_H-M   'P 1'
#
loop_
_entity.id
_entity.type
_entity.pdbx_description
1 polymer ?
#
loop_
_entity_poly.entity_id
_entity_poly.type
_entity_poly.pdbx_seq_one_letter_code
_entity_poly.pdbx_strand_id
1 'polypeptide(L)'
;MLTYKQRTLNFIEIEWGTYIERFNRWPVEVGIKRVNDQGYKQFRDILAHVVAWWEEAMPIIMALAEEREYERKKYDFDGFNAEAVAKYKDWDETEFLAHFEKVRQNAAADIKSIDNEAAWENRRVQNWINGIFIDHAREHLVALSRFLALDTLENEWAVYIESFEKIEDKDAFLKKQGVESFQELLGHMIGWWEDGERIITGILKDPNFKWQDHDTDAFNAELNLKYKNLSVEEVKKQFESKRLDLLRLTNELPEEAFTNEDIERWLAADVVQHLDEHKP
;
A
#
# COMPACT_ATOMS: atom_id res chain seq x y z
N MET A 1 6.32 -8.02 -16.26
CA MET A 1 6.14 -8.31 -14.83
C MET A 1 7.52 -8.42 -14.21
N LEU A 2 7.78 -7.63 -13.16
CA LEU A 2 9.06 -7.66 -12.44
C LEU A 2 9.23 -9.01 -11.73
N THR A 3 10.47 -9.44 -11.50
CA THR A 3 10.72 -10.56 -10.58
C THR A 3 10.36 -10.12 -9.16
N TYR A 4 10.01 -11.07 -8.30
CA TYR A 4 9.67 -10.75 -6.90
C TYR A 4 10.85 -10.09 -6.15
N LYS A 5 12.10 -10.50 -6.44
CA LYS A 5 13.32 -9.83 -5.98
C LYS A 5 13.38 -8.37 -6.42
N GLN A 6 13.15 -8.09 -7.72
CA GLN A 6 13.21 -6.72 -8.23
C GLN A 6 12.08 -5.85 -7.67
N ARG A 7 10.86 -6.40 -7.54
CA ARG A 7 9.76 -5.72 -6.87
C ARG A 7 10.13 -5.34 -5.44
N THR A 8 10.69 -6.28 -4.68
CA THR A 8 11.17 -6.04 -3.31
C THR A 8 12.21 -4.91 -3.26
N LEU A 9 13.20 -4.93 -4.15
CA LEU A 9 14.20 -3.88 -4.23
C LEU A 9 13.59 -2.53 -4.58
N ASN A 10 12.62 -2.48 -5.48
CA ASN A 10 11.93 -1.23 -5.81
C ASN A 10 11.18 -0.65 -4.61
N PHE A 11 10.57 -1.48 -3.75
CA PHE A 11 10.00 -0.99 -2.49
C PHE A 11 11.08 -0.38 -1.59
N ILE A 12 12.20 -1.07 -1.40
CA ILE A 12 13.27 -0.57 -0.52
C ILE A 12 13.94 0.70 -1.10
N GLU A 13 14.18 0.74 -2.41
CA GLU A 13 14.98 1.77 -3.07
C GLU A 13 14.18 2.98 -3.55
N ILE A 14 12.93 2.77 -3.96
CA ILE A 14 12.06 3.82 -4.50
C ILE A 14 11.04 4.23 -3.46
N GLU A 15 10.22 3.30 -2.98
CA GLU A 15 9.13 3.62 -2.05
C GLU A 15 9.68 4.17 -0.75
N TRP A 16 10.44 3.36 -0.02
CA TRP A 16 11.06 3.76 1.24
C TRP A 16 12.17 4.79 1.04
N GLY A 17 12.92 4.69 -0.06
CA GLY A 17 14.03 5.61 -0.37
C GLY A 17 13.62 7.06 -0.58
N THR A 18 12.38 7.30 -1.03
CA THR A 18 11.86 8.67 -1.21
C THR A 18 10.77 9.05 -0.19
N TYR A 19 10.47 8.19 0.79
CA TYR A 19 9.35 8.38 1.72
C TYR A 19 9.49 9.63 2.60
N ILE A 20 10.68 9.88 3.16
CA ILE A 20 10.96 11.09 3.95
C ILE A 20 10.81 12.34 3.09
N GLU A 21 11.35 12.31 1.86
CA GLU A 21 11.23 13.42 0.93
C GLU A 21 9.76 13.71 0.64
N ARG A 22 8.97 12.68 0.28
CA ARG A 22 7.53 12.79 0.01
C ARG A 22 6.76 13.38 1.18
N PHE A 23 7.01 12.89 2.39
CA PHE A 23 6.38 13.42 3.59
C PHE A 23 6.70 14.90 3.81
N ASN A 24 7.96 15.30 3.64
CA ASN A 24 8.42 16.68 3.83
C ASN A 24 7.96 17.67 2.76
N ARG A 25 7.29 17.21 1.68
CA ARG A 25 6.66 18.10 0.67
C ARG A 25 5.42 18.79 1.23
N TRP A 26 4.79 18.19 2.24
CA TRP A 26 3.55 18.70 2.82
C TRP A 26 3.80 19.86 3.80
N PRO A 27 2.85 20.80 3.94
CA PRO A 27 2.84 21.71 5.07
C PRO A 27 2.88 20.92 6.39
N VAL A 28 3.62 21.44 7.37
CA VAL A 28 3.89 20.75 8.64
C VAL A 28 2.59 20.31 9.33
N GLU A 29 1.55 21.15 9.30
CA GLU A 29 0.25 20.88 9.92
C GLU A 29 -0.48 19.71 9.25
N VAL A 30 -0.38 19.59 7.92
CA VAL A 30 -0.95 18.46 7.15
C VAL A 30 -0.17 17.18 7.49
N GLY A 31 1.16 17.24 7.48
CA GLY A 31 2.01 16.10 7.84
C GLY A 31 1.71 15.58 9.25
N ILE A 32 1.63 16.47 10.25
CA ILE A 32 1.28 16.12 11.63
C ILE A 32 -0.12 15.51 11.72
N LYS A 33 -1.10 16.06 11.01
CA LYS A 33 -2.45 15.48 10.98
C LYS A 33 -2.42 14.03 10.47
N ARG A 34 -1.75 13.78 9.34
CA ARG A 34 -1.66 12.43 8.75
C ARG A 34 -0.97 11.43 9.68
N VAL A 35 0.07 11.85 10.37
CA VAL A 35 0.77 11.04 11.37
C VAL A 35 -0.13 10.71 12.57
N ASN A 36 -0.89 11.69 13.05
CA ASN A 36 -1.83 11.49 14.16
C ASN A 36 -2.99 10.55 13.78
N ASP A 37 -3.47 10.64 12.55
CA ASP A 37 -4.52 9.74 12.02
C ASP A 37 -4.02 8.27 11.99
N GLN A 38 -2.70 8.05 11.90
CA GLN A 38 -2.04 6.74 12.02
C GLN A 38 -1.75 6.33 13.49
N GLY A 39 -2.14 7.14 14.48
CA GLY A 39 -1.92 6.86 15.90
C GLY A 39 -0.53 7.20 16.44
N TYR A 40 0.32 7.86 15.65
CA TYR A 40 1.66 8.28 16.05
C TYR A 40 1.69 9.77 16.41
N LYS A 41 2.64 10.21 17.24
CA LYS A 41 2.74 11.63 17.64
C LYS A 41 3.55 12.47 16.67
N GLN A 42 4.52 11.85 16.00
CA GLN A 42 5.45 12.49 15.08
C GLN A 42 5.93 11.48 14.04
N PHE A 43 6.30 11.95 12.86
CA PHE A 43 6.71 11.09 11.74
C PHE A 43 7.89 10.18 12.10
N ARG A 44 8.80 10.69 12.93
CA ARG A 44 9.91 9.91 13.48
C ARG A 44 9.46 8.65 14.22
N ASP A 45 8.32 8.68 14.91
CA ASP A 45 7.83 7.51 15.65
C ASP A 45 7.39 6.39 14.68
N ILE A 46 6.81 6.75 13.53
CA ILE A 46 6.52 5.80 12.44
C ILE A 46 7.82 5.17 11.92
N LEU A 47 8.80 6.01 11.59
CA LEU A 47 10.09 5.54 11.08
C LEU A 47 10.84 4.68 12.11
N ALA A 48 10.74 5.00 13.41
CA ALA A 48 11.35 4.23 14.49
C ALA A 48 10.76 2.81 14.54
N HIS A 49 9.44 2.72 14.42
CA HIS A 49 8.73 1.45 14.30
C HIS A 49 9.15 0.67 13.04
N VAL A 50 9.21 1.31 11.87
CA VAL A 50 9.65 0.69 10.61
C VAL A 50 11.08 0.16 10.71
N VAL A 51 12.02 0.96 11.24
CA VAL A 51 13.42 0.56 11.44
C VAL A 51 13.52 -0.65 12.35
N ALA A 52 12.77 -0.69 13.45
CA ALA A 52 12.80 -1.83 14.37
C ALA A 52 12.34 -3.13 13.69
N TRP A 53 11.30 -3.07 12.84
CA TRP A 53 10.86 -4.24 12.07
C TRP A 53 11.87 -4.67 11.01
N TRP A 54 12.56 -3.74 10.35
CA TRP A 54 13.65 -4.08 9.43
C TRP A 54 14.82 -4.73 10.16
N GLU A 55 15.24 -4.17 11.30
CA GLU A 55 16.31 -4.72 12.14
C GLU A 55 15.98 -6.14 12.64
N GLU A 56 14.70 -6.42 12.98
CA GLU A 56 14.27 -7.75 13.43
C GLU A 56 14.13 -8.74 12.26
N ALA A 57 13.54 -8.32 11.15
CA ALA A 57 13.17 -9.23 10.09
C ALA A 57 14.31 -9.58 9.13
N MET A 58 15.26 -8.66 8.88
CA MET A 58 16.36 -8.93 7.95
C MET A 58 17.21 -10.14 8.34
N PRO A 59 17.65 -10.30 9.61
CA PRO A 59 18.34 -11.53 10.04
C PRO A 59 17.53 -12.81 9.81
N ILE A 60 16.20 -12.75 9.95
CA ILE A 60 15.29 -13.89 9.74
C ILE A 60 15.19 -14.21 8.25
N ILE A 61 15.01 -13.20 7.39
CA ILE A 61 14.99 -13.35 5.93
C ILE A 61 16.29 -13.98 5.45
N MET A 62 17.44 -13.46 5.89
CA MET A 62 18.75 -13.98 5.50
C MET A 62 18.96 -15.42 5.98
N ALA A 63 18.58 -15.74 7.22
CA ALA A 63 18.66 -17.11 7.72
C ALA A 63 17.77 -18.07 6.92
N LEU A 64 16.55 -17.66 6.58
CA LEU A 64 15.64 -18.46 5.74
C LEU A 64 16.19 -18.66 4.32
N ALA A 65 16.78 -17.63 3.72
CA ALA A 65 17.35 -17.69 2.37
C ALA A 65 18.61 -18.58 2.28
N GLU A 66 19.38 -18.61 3.35
CA GLU A 66 20.60 -19.42 3.52
C GLU A 66 20.33 -20.79 4.15
N GLU A 67 19.05 -21.14 4.38
CA GLU A 67 18.61 -22.37 5.05
C GLU A 67 19.24 -22.61 6.43
N ARG A 68 19.58 -21.53 7.14
CA ARG A 68 20.09 -21.56 8.51
C ARG A 68 18.97 -21.60 9.54
N GLU A 69 19.30 -22.13 10.71
CA GLU A 69 18.43 -22.02 11.89
C GLU A 69 18.29 -20.55 12.31
N TYR A 70 17.09 -20.21 12.77
CA TYR A 70 16.77 -18.90 13.35
C TYR A 70 15.80 -19.07 14.51
N GLU A 71 15.84 -18.14 15.45
CA GLU A 71 14.93 -18.15 16.58
C GLU A 71 13.53 -17.69 16.14
N ARG A 72 12.52 -18.52 16.42
CA ARG A 72 11.13 -18.09 16.25
C ARG A 72 10.67 -17.38 17.51
N LYS A 73 10.41 -16.09 17.38
CA LYS A 73 9.79 -15.30 18.44
C LYS A 73 8.29 -15.20 18.24
N LYS A 74 7.56 -15.14 19.34
CA LYS A 74 6.17 -14.71 19.35
C LYS A 74 6.17 -13.26 19.79
N TYR A 75 5.63 -12.38 18.96
CA TYR A 75 5.63 -10.94 19.25
C TYR A 75 4.37 -10.54 19.98
N ASP A 76 4.54 -9.74 21.02
CA ASP A 76 3.57 -8.73 21.40
C ASP A 76 3.84 -7.52 20.51
N PHE A 77 3.03 -7.36 19.45
CA PHE A 77 3.25 -6.31 18.45
C PHE A 77 3.18 -4.92 19.07
N ASP A 78 2.22 -4.68 19.96
CA ASP A 78 2.06 -3.39 20.64
C ASP A 78 3.25 -3.10 21.54
N GLY A 79 3.68 -4.10 22.33
CA GLY A 79 4.87 -4.00 23.17
C GLY A 79 6.14 -3.71 22.37
N PHE A 80 6.38 -4.46 21.29
CA PHE A 80 7.54 -4.28 20.42
C PHE A 80 7.55 -2.88 19.77
N ASN A 81 6.39 -2.42 19.28
CA ASN A 81 6.26 -1.11 18.65
C ASN A 81 6.50 0.03 19.66
N ALA A 82 5.98 -0.09 20.88
CA ALA A 82 6.20 0.89 21.94
C ALA A 82 7.69 0.95 22.36
N GLU A 83 8.36 -0.19 22.45
CA GLU A 83 9.80 -0.27 22.73
C GLU A 83 10.63 0.37 21.61
N ALA A 84 10.27 0.16 20.35
CA ALA A 84 10.93 0.77 19.19
C ALA A 84 10.87 2.31 19.26
N VAL A 85 9.68 2.87 19.50
CA VAL A 85 9.50 4.32 19.65
C VAL A 85 10.28 4.85 20.85
N ALA A 86 10.27 4.13 21.98
CA ALA A 86 11.01 4.52 23.18
C ALA A 86 12.53 4.51 22.96
N LYS A 87 13.07 3.52 22.25
CA LYS A 87 14.51 3.35 21.93
C LYS A 87 15.10 4.59 21.24
N TYR A 88 14.34 5.20 20.33
CA TYR A 88 14.80 6.32 19.51
C TYR A 88 14.27 7.69 19.96
N LYS A 89 13.51 7.75 21.06
CA LYS A 89 12.82 8.97 21.51
C LYS A 89 13.77 10.15 21.75
N ASP A 90 14.93 9.90 22.35
CA ASP A 90 15.86 10.95 22.75
C ASP A 90 16.98 11.21 21.72
N TRP A 91 16.91 10.55 20.56
CA TRP A 91 17.86 10.78 19.47
C TRP A 91 17.65 12.16 18.84
N ASP A 92 18.73 12.75 18.34
CA ASP A 92 18.63 13.89 17.43
C ASP A 92 17.91 13.48 16.15
N GLU A 93 17.10 14.37 15.58
CA GLU A 93 16.32 14.04 14.38
C GLU A 93 17.21 13.77 13.17
N THR A 94 18.27 14.57 12.96
CA THR A 94 19.19 14.37 11.84
C THR A 94 19.95 13.05 11.99
N GLU A 95 20.40 12.75 13.21
CA GLU A 95 21.05 11.48 13.53
C GLU A 95 20.12 10.29 13.26
N PHE A 96 18.87 10.37 13.70
CA PHE A 96 17.89 9.32 13.50
C PHE A 96 17.55 9.10 12.01
N LEU A 97 17.34 10.17 11.24
CA LEU A 97 17.05 10.05 9.80
C LEU A 97 18.24 9.44 9.05
N ALA A 98 19.48 9.75 9.45
CA ALA A 98 20.67 9.09 8.92
C ALA A 98 20.73 7.60 9.29
N HIS A 99 20.28 7.21 10.50
CA HIS A 99 20.15 5.81 10.91
C HIS A 99 19.09 5.07 10.09
N PHE A 100 17.91 5.66 9.90
CA PHE A 100 16.87 5.11 9.02
C PHE A 100 17.43 4.80 7.63
N GLU A 101 18.09 5.77 7.00
CA GLU A 101 18.63 5.62 5.66
C GLU A 101 19.73 4.55 5.61
N LYS A 102 20.57 4.47 6.63
CA LYS A 102 21.59 3.43 6.76
C LYS A 102 20.97 2.03 6.86
N VAL A 103 19.94 1.85 7.68
CA VAL A 103 19.24 0.55 7.82
C VAL A 103 18.57 0.16 6.51
N ARG A 104 17.93 1.10 5.82
CA ARG A 104 17.34 0.89 4.48
C ARG A 104 18.37 0.43 3.46
N GLN A 105 19.52 1.12 3.38
CA GLN A 105 20.60 0.78 2.45
C GLN A 105 21.20 -0.60 2.75
N ASN A 106 21.38 -0.94 4.02
CA ASN A 106 21.83 -2.27 4.43
C ASN A 106 20.83 -3.35 4.01
N ALA A 107 19.53 -3.15 4.26
CA ALA A 107 18.48 -4.07 3.82
C ALA A 107 18.50 -4.27 2.28
N ALA A 108 18.66 -3.18 1.50
CA ALA A 108 18.79 -3.28 0.05
C ALA A 108 20.02 -4.10 -0.37
N ALA A 109 21.17 -3.91 0.30
CA ALA A 109 22.40 -4.64 0.01
C ALA A 109 22.26 -6.14 0.34
N ASP A 110 21.68 -6.46 1.50
CA ASP A 110 21.42 -7.83 1.93
C ASP A 110 20.48 -8.54 0.94
N ILE A 111 19.36 -7.90 0.58
CA ILE A 111 18.42 -8.44 -0.42
C ILE A 111 19.11 -8.67 -1.78
N LYS A 112 19.99 -7.75 -2.22
CA LYS A 112 20.76 -7.93 -3.45
C LYS A 112 21.66 -9.17 -3.38
N SER A 113 22.28 -9.43 -2.23
CA SER A 113 23.19 -10.56 -2.03
C SER A 113 22.53 -11.94 -1.92
N ILE A 114 21.20 -12.02 -1.86
CA ILE A 114 20.50 -13.31 -1.93
C ILE A 114 20.62 -13.86 -3.36
N ASP A 115 21.65 -14.66 -3.60
CA ASP A 115 21.93 -15.32 -4.89
C ASP A 115 21.17 -16.66 -5.04
N ASN A 116 20.63 -17.20 -3.95
CA ASN A 116 19.82 -18.42 -3.98
C ASN A 116 18.43 -18.11 -4.56
N GLU A 117 18.25 -18.33 -5.87
CA GLU A 117 16.96 -18.09 -6.55
C GLU A 117 15.79 -18.88 -5.92
N ALA A 118 16.04 -20.07 -5.35
CA ALA A 118 15.00 -20.86 -4.69
C ALA A 118 14.49 -20.20 -3.39
N ALA A 119 15.28 -19.32 -2.76
CA ALA A 119 14.84 -18.55 -1.59
C ALA A 119 13.67 -17.62 -1.94
N TRP A 120 13.61 -17.12 -3.17
CA TRP A 120 12.56 -16.22 -3.63
C TRP A 120 11.21 -16.90 -3.86
N GLU A 121 11.20 -18.23 -3.97
CA GLU A 121 9.99 -19.07 -3.99
C GLU A 121 9.58 -19.55 -2.58
N ASN A 122 10.41 -19.30 -1.56
CA ASN A 122 10.11 -19.70 -0.19
C ASN A 122 9.02 -18.80 0.40
N ARG A 123 7.84 -19.38 0.64
CA ARG A 123 6.69 -18.66 1.22
C ARG A 123 7.02 -17.92 2.51
N ARG A 124 7.95 -18.39 3.34
CA ARG A 124 8.33 -17.67 4.57
C ARG A 124 9.17 -16.44 4.30
N VAL A 125 10.07 -16.50 3.31
CA VAL A 125 10.83 -15.34 2.85
C VAL A 125 9.86 -14.30 2.28
N GLN A 126 8.95 -14.73 1.39
CA GLN A 126 7.92 -13.87 0.82
C GLN A 126 7.02 -13.26 1.90
N ASN A 127 6.57 -14.03 2.89
CA ASN A 127 5.73 -13.50 3.97
C ASN A 127 6.43 -12.40 4.79
N TRP A 128 7.70 -12.59 5.12
CA TRP A 128 8.47 -11.55 5.83
C TRP A 128 8.66 -10.32 4.96
N ILE A 129 9.06 -10.49 3.70
CA ILE A 129 9.26 -9.39 2.76
C ILE A 129 7.96 -8.60 2.53
N ASN A 130 6.86 -9.31 2.29
CA ASN A 130 5.54 -8.69 2.15
C ASN A 130 5.22 -7.88 3.41
N GLY A 131 5.31 -8.51 4.58
CA GLY A 131 4.97 -7.88 5.85
C GLY A 131 5.78 -6.62 6.17
N ILE A 132 7.09 -6.60 5.92
CA ILE A 132 7.97 -5.51 6.40
C ILE A 132 8.28 -4.43 5.36
N PHE A 133 8.19 -4.73 4.06
CA PHE A 133 8.54 -3.78 3.02
C PHE A 133 7.35 -3.34 2.19
N ILE A 134 6.43 -4.26 1.88
CA ILE A 134 5.35 -4.02 0.91
C ILE A 134 4.08 -3.60 1.64
N ASP A 135 3.56 -4.46 2.51
CA ASP A 135 2.36 -4.20 3.29
C ASP A 135 2.60 -3.05 4.27
N HIS A 136 3.78 -2.99 4.89
CA HIS A 136 4.15 -1.92 5.81
C HIS A 136 4.17 -0.53 5.17
N ALA A 137 4.50 -0.43 3.88
CA ALA A 137 4.47 0.82 3.13
C ALA A 137 3.04 1.33 2.92
N ARG A 138 2.07 0.40 2.78
CA ARG A 138 0.64 0.73 2.68
C ARG A 138 0.02 1.02 4.04
N GLU A 139 0.39 0.24 5.06
CA GLU A 139 -0.06 0.45 6.44
C GLU A 139 0.32 1.85 6.93
N HIS A 140 1.58 2.25 6.75
CA HIS A 140 2.08 3.56 7.15
C HIS A 140 2.01 4.59 6.00
N LEU A 141 0.93 4.60 5.23
CA LEU A 141 0.76 5.52 4.11
C LEU A 141 0.42 6.94 4.58
N VAL A 142 1.44 7.75 4.90
CA VAL A 142 1.27 9.21 5.16
C VAL A 142 1.66 10.10 3.98
N ALA A 143 2.31 9.54 2.96
CA ALA A 143 2.65 10.24 1.72
C ALA A 143 2.78 9.26 0.57
N LEU A 144 1.84 9.31 -0.37
CA LEU A 144 1.79 8.37 -1.50
C LEU A 144 2.88 8.66 -2.52
N SER A 145 3.44 7.60 -3.12
CA SER A 145 4.25 7.70 -4.33
C SER A 145 3.50 7.19 -5.55
N ARG A 146 3.91 7.68 -6.73
CA ARG A 146 3.53 7.08 -8.01
C ARG A 146 3.86 5.59 -8.05
N PHE A 147 5.03 5.20 -7.55
CA PHE A 147 5.47 3.81 -7.56
C PHE A 147 4.49 2.92 -6.80
N LEU A 148 4.05 3.31 -5.60
CA LEU A 148 3.14 2.50 -4.79
C LEU A 148 1.76 2.37 -5.44
N ALA A 149 1.21 3.46 -5.99
CA ALA A 149 -0.06 3.40 -6.72
C ALA A 149 0.03 2.47 -7.94
N LEU A 150 1.10 2.58 -8.74
CA LEU A 150 1.33 1.73 -9.90
C LEU A 150 1.56 0.26 -9.52
N ASP A 151 2.38 -0.01 -8.50
CA ASP A 151 2.64 -1.37 -8.03
C ASP A 151 1.35 -2.03 -7.53
N THR A 152 0.51 -1.29 -6.81
CA THR A 152 -0.77 -1.79 -6.32
C THR A 152 -1.71 -2.15 -7.48
N LEU A 153 -1.81 -1.28 -8.50
CA LEU A 153 -2.60 -1.55 -9.70
C LEU A 153 -2.05 -2.71 -10.54
N GLU A 154 -0.73 -2.77 -10.73
CA GLU A 154 -0.07 -3.73 -11.62
C GLU A 154 0.04 -5.13 -11.01
N ASN A 155 0.31 -5.24 -9.70
CA ASN A 155 0.64 -6.50 -9.06
C ASN A 155 -0.45 -7.02 -8.12
N GLU A 156 -1.11 -6.16 -7.35
CA GLU A 156 -2.08 -6.61 -6.35
C GLU A 156 -3.50 -6.67 -6.92
N TRP A 157 -3.99 -5.57 -7.51
CA TRP A 157 -5.31 -5.56 -8.15
C TRP A 157 -5.41 -6.50 -9.34
N ALA A 158 -4.30 -6.73 -10.06
CA ALA A 158 -4.24 -7.64 -11.19
C ALA A 158 -4.55 -9.11 -10.82
N VAL A 159 -4.28 -9.50 -9.57
CA VAL A 159 -4.53 -10.86 -9.07
C VAL A 159 -5.74 -10.93 -8.13
N TYR A 160 -6.49 -9.83 -7.97
CA TYR A 160 -7.60 -9.73 -7.03
C TYR A 160 -8.69 -10.79 -7.29
N ILE A 161 -9.13 -10.91 -8.55
CA ILE A 161 -10.14 -11.90 -8.95
C ILE A 161 -9.63 -13.32 -8.69
N GLU A 162 -8.38 -13.63 -9.09
CA GLU A 162 -7.79 -14.95 -8.85
C GLU A 162 -7.69 -15.27 -7.35
N SER A 163 -7.36 -14.27 -6.53
CA SER A 163 -7.24 -14.42 -5.07
C SER A 163 -8.61 -14.70 -4.44
N PHE A 164 -9.65 -13.98 -4.88
CA PHE A 164 -11.03 -14.25 -4.45
C PHE A 164 -11.48 -15.68 -4.82
N GLU A 165 -11.16 -16.16 -6.03
CA GLU A 165 -11.55 -17.51 -6.45
C GLU A 165 -10.90 -18.61 -5.58
N LYS A 166 -9.75 -18.33 -4.96
CA LYS A 166 -9.03 -19.24 -4.05
C LYS A 166 -9.59 -19.25 -2.62
N ILE A 167 -10.44 -18.29 -2.23
CA ILE A 167 -11.09 -18.31 -0.92
C ILE A 167 -12.01 -19.53 -0.81
N GLU A 168 -11.90 -20.28 0.29
CA GLU A 168 -12.77 -21.43 0.59
C GLU A 168 -14.21 -20.98 0.93
N ASP A 169 -14.36 -20.03 1.86
CA ASP A 169 -15.65 -19.49 2.32
C ASP A 169 -15.94 -18.10 1.72
N LYS A 170 -16.33 -18.09 0.44
CA LYS A 170 -16.67 -16.85 -0.30
C LYS A 170 -17.85 -16.11 0.31
N ASP A 171 -18.84 -16.82 0.86
CA ASP A 171 -20.04 -16.22 1.44
C ASP A 171 -19.71 -15.47 2.73
N ALA A 172 -18.88 -16.04 3.61
CA ALA A 172 -18.42 -15.34 4.80
C ALA A 172 -17.59 -14.09 4.46
N PHE A 173 -16.73 -14.19 3.43
CA PHE A 173 -15.97 -13.05 2.94
C PHE A 173 -16.90 -11.94 2.42
N LEU A 174 -17.81 -12.24 1.49
CA LEU A 174 -18.74 -11.24 0.92
C LEU A 174 -19.63 -10.61 1.99
N LYS A 175 -20.08 -11.40 2.97
CA LYS A 175 -20.83 -10.91 4.13
C LYS A 175 -20.01 -9.93 4.98
N LYS A 176 -18.72 -10.20 5.20
CA LYS A 176 -17.81 -9.25 5.89
C LYS A 176 -17.66 -7.96 5.08
N GLN A 177 -17.66 -8.05 3.76
CA GLN A 177 -17.62 -6.90 2.85
C GLN A 177 -18.97 -6.14 2.76
N GLY A 178 -20.04 -6.66 3.36
CA GLY A 178 -21.35 -6.01 3.36
C GLY A 178 -22.11 -6.10 2.02
N VAL A 179 -21.75 -7.04 1.15
CA VAL A 179 -22.39 -7.25 -0.16
C VAL A 179 -22.98 -8.66 -0.30
N GLU A 180 -23.94 -8.84 -1.20
CA GLU A 180 -24.60 -10.13 -1.43
C GLU A 180 -23.88 -10.96 -2.52
N SER A 181 -23.08 -10.32 -3.37
CA SER A 181 -22.39 -11.01 -4.47
C SER A 181 -21.03 -10.42 -4.81
N PHE A 182 -20.17 -11.22 -5.43
CA PHE A 182 -18.86 -10.75 -5.92
C PHE A 182 -18.98 -9.66 -7.00
N GLN A 183 -20.06 -9.70 -7.76
CA GLN A 183 -20.37 -8.70 -8.77
C GLN A 183 -20.66 -7.32 -8.15
N GLU A 184 -21.36 -7.27 -7.02
CA GLU A 184 -21.57 -6.03 -6.26
C GLU A 184 -20.25 -5.49 -5.72
N LEU A 185 -19.38 -6.36 -5.19
CA LEU A 185 -18.06 -5.96 -4.70
C LEU A 185 -17.18 -5.36 -5.81
N LEU A 186 -17.11 -6.01 -6.97
CA LEU A 186 -16.37 -5.47 -8.11
C LEU A 186 -17.02 -4.18 -8.64
N GLY A 187 -18.35 -4.10 -8.67
CA GLY A 187 -19.08 -2.90 -9.04
C GLY A 187 -18.79 -1.70 -8.14
N HIS A 188 -18.66 -1.96 -6.83
CA HIS A 188 -18.23 -0.98 -5.83
C HIS A 188 -16.84 -0.42 -6.17
N MET A 189 -15.84 -1.28 -6.39
CA MET A 189 -14.48 -0.85 -6.77
C MET A 189 -14.47 -0.05 -8.07
N ILE A 190 -15.16 -0.53 -9.11
CA ILE A 190 -15.23 0.18 -10.40
C ILE A 190 -15.84 1.57 -10.21
N GLY A 191 -16.89 1.71 -9.41
CA GLY A 191 -17.56 2.99 -9.21
C GLY A 191 -16.69 4.04 -8.53
N TRP A 192 -15.97 3.66 -7.47
CA TRP A 192 -15.01 4.56 -6.81
C TRP A 192 -13.84 4.93 -7.73
N TRP A 193 -13.33 3.97 -8.50
CA TRP A 193 -12.31 4.22 -9.53
C TRP A 193 -12.77 5.16 -10.64
N GLU A 194 -14.00 5.02 -11.12
CA GLU A 194 -14.61 5.94 -12.09
C GLU A 194 -14.72 7.36 -11.53
N ASP A 195 -15.07 7.51 -10.26
CA ASP A 195 -15.20 8.81 -9.62
C ASP A 195 -13.83 9.48 -9.37
N GLY A 196 -12.86 8.70 -8.89
CA GLY A 196 -11.47 9.14 -8.74
C GLY A 196 -10.86 9.58 -10.09
N GLU A 197 -11.03 8.78 -11.16
CA GLU A 197 -10.58 9.14 -12.51
C GLU A 197 -11.21 10.47 -12.98
N ARG A 198 -12.52 10.64 -12.76
CA ARG A 198 -13.25 11.88 -13.10
C ARG A 198 -12.69 13.08 -12.34
N ILE A 199 -12.41 12.95 -11.04
CA ILE A 199 -11.92 14.04 -10.20
C ILE A 199 -10.49 14.41 -10.58
N ILE A 200 -9.59 13.44 -10.66
CA ILE A 200 -8.19 13.65 -11.07
C ILE A 200 -8.14 14.35 -12.43
N THR A 201 -8.89 13.84 -13.41
CA THR A 201 -8.94 14.44 -14.75
C THR A 201 -9.53 15.84 -14.74
N GLY A 202 -10.52 16.11 -13.87
CA GLY A 202 -11.10 17.42 -13.68
C GLY A 202 -10.09 18.44 -13.16
N ILE A 203 -9.35 18.09 -12.11
CA ILE A 203 -8.30 18.92 -11.49
C ILE A 203 -7.20 19.25 -12.50
N LEU A 204 -6.77 18.27 -13.30
CA LEU A 204 -5.73 18.47 -14.32
C LEU A 204 -6.16 19.41 -15.45
N LYS A 205 -7.45 19.41 -15.80
CA LYS A 205 -7.99 20.24 -16.89
C LYS A 205 -8.33 21.65 -16.44
N ASP A 206 -8.81 21.80 -15.20
CA ASP A 206 -9.20 23.07 -14.63
C ASP A 206 -8.74 23.16 -13.16
N PRO A 207 -7.80 24.06 -12.81
CA PRO A 207 -7.36 24.24 -11.44
C PRO A 207 -8.46 24.74 -10.50
N ASN A 208 -9.59 25.23 -11.03
CA ASN A 208 -10.77 25.61 -10.25
C ASN A 208 -11.83 24.51 -10.20
N PHE A 209 -11.55 23.32 -10.74
CA PHE A 209 -12.48 22.19 -10.70
C PHE A 209 -12.95 21.94 -9.27
N LYS A 210 -14.26 21.79 -9.11
CA LYS A 210 -14.91 21.43 -7.86
C LYS A 210 -15.69 20.15 -8.07
N TRP A 211 -15.62 19.25 -7.11
CA TRP A 211 -16.49 18.10 -7.00
C TRP A 211 -17.27 18.20 -5.69
N GLN A 212 -18.36 17.44 -5.62
CA GLN A 212 -19.11 17.26 -4.40
C GLN A 212 -18.76 15.88 -3.88
N ASP A 213 -18.48 15.79 -2.58
CA ASP A 213 -18.36 14.50 -1.92
C ASP A 213 -19.72 13.80 -1.97
N HIS A 214 -19.68 12.49 -2.20
CA HIS A 214 -20.88 11.67 -2.13
C HIS A 214 -21.26 11.39 -0.68
N ASP A 215 -22.56 11.21 -0.44
CA ASP A 215 -22.98 10.36 0.67
C ASP A 215 -22.54 8.93 0.32
N THR A 216 -21.55 8.42 1.04
CA THR A 216 -20.91 7.12 0.76
C THR A 216 -21.92 5.99 0.70
N ASP A 217 -22.91 5.97 1.60
CA ASP A 217 -23.93 4.92 1.64
C ASP A 217 -24.88 5.03 0.44
N ALA A 218 -25.30 6.25 0.10
CA ALA A 218 -26.15 6.49 -1.05
C ALA A 218 -25.45 6.10 -2.36
N PHE A 219 -24.19 6.51 -2.54
CA PHE A 219 -23.41 6.19 -3.73
C PHE A 219 -23.16 4.68 -3.85
N ASN A 220 -22.80 4.01 -2.76
CA ASN A 220 -22.67 2.55 -2.76
C ASN A 220 -23.98 1.84 -3.14
N ALA A 221 -25.12 2.34 -2.66
CA ALA A 221 -26.43 1.80 -3.05
C ALA A 221 -26.72 2.00 -4.55
N GLU A 222 -26.34 3.15 -5.13
CA GLU A 222 -26.44 3.40 -6.57
C GLU A 222 -25.56 2.44 -7.39
N LEU A 223 -24.32 2.20 -6.95
CA LEU A 223 -23.42 1.24 -7.59
C LEU A 223 -23.99 -0.18 -7.55
N ASN A 224 -24.54 -0.62 -6.42
CA ASN A 224 -25.21 -1.92 -6.32
C ASN A 224 -26.35 -2.03 -7.34
N LEU A 225 -27.19 -1.00 -7.45
CA LEU A 225 -28.28 -0.99 -8.43
C LEU A 225 -27.78 -1.00 -9.89
N LYS A 226 -26.70 -0.26 -10.18
CA LYS A 226 -26.06 -0.19 -11.51
C LYS A 226 -25.51 -1.55 -11.92
N TYR A 227 -24.80 -2.23 -11.02
CA TYR A 227 -24.10 -3.45 -11.36
C TYR A 227 -24.97 -4.69 -11.22
N LYS A 228 -25.95 -4.79 -10.31
CA LYS A 228 -26.66 -6.06 -9.96
C LYS A 228 -27.27 -6.86 -11.13
N ASN A 229 -27.63 -6.20 -12.24
CA ASN A 229 -28.29 -6.85 -13.38
C ASN A 229 -27.29 -7.31 -14.47
N LEU A 230 -26.02 -6.97 -14.34
CA LEU A 230 -24.97 -7.45 -15.24
C LEU A 230 -24.60 -8.89 -14.89
N SER A 231 -23.90 -9.57 -15.79
CA SER A 231 -23.31 -10.88 -15.46
C SER A 231 -21.99 -10.69 -14.72
N VAL A 232 -21.61 -11.64 -13.86
CA VAL A 232 -20.30 -11.62 -13.18
C VAL A 232 -19.13 -11.51 -14.16
N GLU A 233 -19.20 -12.19 -15.31
CA GLU A 233 -18.16 -12.14 -16.34
C GLU A 233 -18.07 -10.77 -17.02
N GLU A 234 -19.19 -10.07 -17.16
CA GLU A 234 -19.19 -8.71 -17.69
C GLU A 234 -18.59 -7.73 -16.68
N VAL A 235 -18.91 -7.86 -15.39
CA VAL A 235 -18.33 -7.01 -14.35
C VAL A 235 -16.84 -7.30 -14.15
N LYS A 236 -16.39 -8.55 -14.22
CA LYS A 236 -14.95 -8.90 -14.22
C LYS A 236 -14.20 -8.23 -15.37
N LYS A 237 -14.77 -8.18 -16.58
CA LYS A 237 -14.18 -7.47 -17.72
C LYS A 237 -14.13 -5.96 -17.51
N GLN A 238 -15.19 -5.37 -16.95
CA GLN A 238 -15.21 -3.93 -16.65
C GLN A 238 -14.19 -3.57 -15.56
N PHE A 239 -14.07 -4.40 -14.53
CA PHE A 239 -13.05 -4.26 -13.48
C PHE A 239 -11.65 -4.21 -14.07
N GLU A 240 -11.29 -5.21 -14.90
CA GLU A 240 -9.97 -5.27 -15.51
C GLU A 240 -9.72 -4.10 -16.47
N SER A 241 -10.72 -3.73 -17.28
CA SER A 241 -10.63 -2.54 -18.14
C SER A 241 -10.37 -1.27 -17.32
N LYS A 242 -11.09 -1.08 -16.21
CA LYS A 242 -10.95 0.11 -15.36
C LYS A 242 -9.61 0.13 -14.63
N ARG A 243 -9.12 -1.01 -14.15
CA ARG A 243 -7.78 -1.16 -13.57
C ARG A 243 -6.70 -0.72 -14.56
N LEU A 244 -6.80 -1.15 -15.83
CA LEU A 244 -5.86 -0.76 -16.89
C LEU A 244 -5.96 0.73 -17.26
N ASP A 245 -7.17 1.31 -17.21
CA ASP A 245 -7.36 2.75 -17.39
C ASP A 245 -6.70 3.56 -16.28
N LEU A 246 -6.90 3.17 -15.01
CA LEU A 246 -6.25 3.82 -13.87
C LEU A 246 -4.74 3.65 -13.88
N LEU A 247 -4.23 2.47 -14.29
CA LEU A 247 -2.80 2.23 -14.42
C LEU A 247 -2.19 3.20 -15.44
N ARG A 248 -2.85 3.36 -16.60
CA ARG A 248 -2.42 4.30 -17.64
C ARG A 248 -2.49 5.74 -17.15
N LEU A 249 -3.61 6.15 -16.55
CA LEU A 249 -3.78 7.49 -15.98
C LEU A 249 -2.67 7.81 -14.99
N THR A 250 -2.47 6.96 -13.98
CA THR A 250 -1.48 7.13 -12.92
C THR A 250 -0.05 7.20 -13.47
N ASN A 251 0.25 6.39 -14.48
CA ASN A 251 1.55 6.39 -15.14
C ASN A 251 1.79 7.68 -15.93
N GLU A 252 0.75 8.25 -16.54
CA GLU A 252 0.80 9.47 -17.35
C GLU A 252 0.67 10.76 -16.53
N LEU A 253 0.34 10.69 -15.25
CA LEU A 253 0.28 11.87 -14.38
C LEU A 253 1.61 12.61 -14.38
N PRO A 254 1.62 13.96 -14.45
CA PRO A 254 2.84 14.71 -14.25
C PRO A 254 3.30 14.60 -12.78
N GLU A 255 4.58 14.81 -12.50
CA GLU A 255 5.12 14.60 -11.14
C GLU A 255 4.50 15.56 -10.12
N GLU A 256 4.20 16.79 -10.53
CA GLU A 256 3.48 17.77 -9.73
C GLU A 256 2.03 17.36 -9.39
N ALA A 257 1.44 16.36 -10.05
CA ALA A 257 0.12 15.86 -9.65
C ALA A 257 0.16 15.20 -8.26
N PHE A 258 1.30 14.61 -7.88
CA PHE A 258 1.52 14.02 -6.56
C PHE A 258 1.85 15.06 -5.48
N THR A 259 1.81 16.36 -5.80
CA THR A 259 1.83 17.44 -4.80
C THR A 259 0.47 18.10 -4.62
N ASN A 260 -0.55 17.67 -5.38
CA ASN A 260 -1.93 18.05 -5.18
C ASN A 260 -2.58 17.13 -4.14
N GLU A 261 -3.03 17.69 -3.01
CA GLU A 261 -3.58 16.91 -1.89
C GLU A 261 -4.77 16.06 -2.29
N ASP A 262 -5.65 16.57 -3.17
CA ASP A 262 -6.85 15.85 -3.57
C ASP A 262 -6.52 14.68 -4.51
N ILE A 263 -5.62 14.88 -5.49
CA ILE A 263 -5.15 13.79 -6.36
C ILE A 263 -4.45 12.71 -5.52
N GLU A 264 -3.56 13.11 -4.61
CA GLU A 264 -2.87 12.15 -3.75
C GLU A 264 -3.86 11.39 -2.87
N ARG A 265 -4.82 12.09 -2.25
CA ARG A 265 -5.84 11.50 -1.37
C ARG A 265 -6.69 10.47 -2.11
N TRP A 266 -7.14 10.78 -3.33
CA TRP A 266 -7.93 9.85 -4.14
C TRP A 266 -7.15 8.59 -4.50
N LEU A 267 -5.91 8.73 -4.97
CA LEU A 267 -5.09 7.55 -5.29
C LEU A 267 -4.75 6.75 -4.02
N ALA A 268 -4.47 7.41 -2.89
CA ALA A 268 -4.19 6.73 -1.64
C ALA A 268 -5.40 5.96 -1.12
N ALA A 269 -6.58 6.60 -1.10
CA ALA A 269 -7.82 5.99 -0.64
C ALA A 269 -8.27 4.85 -1.56
N ASP A 270 -8.50 5.14 -2.84
CA ASP A 270 -9.28 4.24 -3.71
C ASP A 270 -8.42 3.22 -4.45
N VAL A 271 -7.12 3.43 -4.54
CA VAL A 271 -6.21 2.46 -5.15
C VAL A 271 -5.49 1.65 -4.08
N VAL A 272 -4.93 2.31 -3.06
CA VAL A 272 -4.04 1.65 -2.10
C VAL A 272 -4.79 1.12 -0.89
N GLN A 273 -5.46 1.99 -0.15
CA GLN A 273 -6.17 1.62 1.09
C GLN A 273 -7.39 0.73 0.78
N HIS A 274 -8.10 1.03 -0.30
CA HIS A 274 -9.28 0.26 -0.73
C HIS A 274 -8.96 -1.20 -1.04
N LEU A 275 -7.74 -1.48 -1.50
CA LEU A 275 -7.28 -2.86 -1.66
C LEU A 275 -7.22 -3.56 -0.30
N ASP A 276 -6.58 -2.93 0.70
CA ASP A 276 -6.37 -3.55 2.01
C ASP A 276 -7.71 -3.73 2.76
N GLU A 277 -8.68 -2.85 2.54
CA GLU A 277 -10.06 -2.99 3.05
C GLU A 277 -10.80 -4.21 2.44
N HIS A 278 -10.57 -4.47 1.15
CA HIS A 278 -11.28 -5.49 0.40
C HIS A 278 -10.45 -6.72 0.06
N LYS A 279 -9.26 -6.90 0.63
CA LYS A 279 -8.37 -8.02 0.29
C LYS A 279 -8.98 -9.38 0.69
N PRO A 280 -9.08 -10.35 -0.26
CA PRO A 280 -9.45 -11.76 -0.05
C PRO A 280 -8.73 -12.49 1.08
#